data_AF-A0A382L696-F1
#
_entry.id   AF-A0A382L696-F1
#
_cell.length_a   1.000
_cell.length_b   1.000
_cell.length_c   1.000
_cell.angle_alpha   90.00
_cell.angle_beta   90.00
_cell.angle_gamma   90.00
#
_symmetry.space_group_name_H-M   'P 1'
#
loop_
_entity.id
_entity.type
_entity.pdbx_description
1 polymer ?
#
loop_
_entity_poly.entity_id
_entity_poly.type
_entity_poly.pdbx_seq_one_letter_code
_entity_poly.pdbx_strand_id
1 'polypeptide(L)'
;MPAVAIHCKASMSEGMGHVYRQINLATELKKQAWGVTFYIPNFQPAIDLLSKPGFTFVIVNPRSPKPEYLEKFFDFIILDVQNTTESLVCS
;
A
#
# COMPACT_ATOMS: atom_id res chain seq x y z
N MET A 1 4.06 -16.02 9.62
CA MET A 1 2.97 -15.06 9.90
C MET A 1 2.49 -14.57 8.56
N PRO A 2 1.18 -14.61 8.26
CA PRO A 2 0.71 -14.21 6.95
C PRO A 2 1.00 -12.72 6.73
N ALA A 3 1.36 -12.36 5.51
CA ALA A 3 1.91 -11.06 5.15
C ALA A 3 1.15 -10.47 3.97
N VAL A 4 0.84 -9.17 4.07
CA VAL A 4 0.18 -8.39 3.03
C VAL A 4 1.04 -7.19 2.64
N ALA A 5 1.14 -6.97 1.34
CA ALA A 5 1.62 -5.72 0.77
C ALA A 5 0.43 -4.84 0.41
N ILE A 6 0.46 -3.57 0.82
CA ILE A 6 -0.57 -2.60 0.44
C ILE A 6 0.10 -1.50 -0.35
N HIS A 7 -0.26 -1.35 -1.62
CA HIS A 7 0.24 -0.27 -2.46
C HIS A 7 -0.81 0.83 -2.59
N CYS A 8 -0.47 2.02 -2.08
CA CYS A 8 -1.33 3.20 -2.14
C CYS A 8 -0.70 4.32 -2.95
N LYS A 9 -1.53 5.07 -3.68
CA LYS A 9 -1.17 6.36 -4.25
C LYS A 9 -1.44 7.48 -3.25
N ALA A 10 -0.59 8.50 -3.28
CA ALA A 10 -0.71 9.69 -2.45
C ALA A 10 0.11 10.84 -3.01
N SER A 11 -0.52 11.99 -3.23
CA SER A 11 0.17 13.20 -3.68
C SER A 11 -0.74 14.41 -3.50
N MET A 12 -0.23 15.60 -3.83
CA MET A 12 -1.07 16.79 -3.88
C MET A 12 -2.23 16.66 -4.89
N SER A 13 -2.01 15.99 -6.02
CA SER A 13 -3.03 15.79 -7.06
C SER A 13 -3.96 14.61 -6.79
N GLU A 14 -3.43 13.52 -6.22
CA GLU A 14 -4.23 12.31 -5.95
C GLU A 14 -4.92 12.35 -4.59
N GLY A 15 -4.48 13.24 -3.69
CA GLY A 15 -4.94 13.32 -2.31
C GLY A 15 -4.40 12.19 -1.44
N MET A 16 -5.02 12.01 -0.27
CA MET A 16 -4.61 11.06 0.77
C MET A 16 -5.61 9.92 1.04
N GLY A 17 -6.73 9.90 0.30
CA GLY A 17 -7.87 9.01 0.60
C GLY A 17 -7.51 7.52 0.61
N HIS A 18 -6.67 7.07 -0.33
CA HIS A 18 -6.19 5.69 -0.39
C HIS A 18 -5.42 5.31 0.89
N VAL A 19 -4.49 6.17 1.34
CA VAL A 19 -3.70 5.90 2.55
C VAL A 19 -4.60 5.82 3.79
N TYR A 20 -5.52 6.76 3.98
CA TYR A 20 -6.44 6.75 5.12
C TYR A 20 -7.29 5.47 5.17
N ARG A 21 -7.93 5.11 4.06
CA ARG A 21 -8.78 3.91 4.03
C ARG A 21 -7.97 2.64 4.25
N GLN A 22 -6.79 2.54 3.68
CA GLN A 22 -5.95 1.37 3.84
C GLN A 22 -5.34 1.24 5.25
N ILE A 23 -5.11 2.35 5.97
CA ILE A 23 -4.73 2.30 7.40
C ILE A 23 -5.81 1.62 8.24
N ASN A 24 -7.09 1.90 7.97
CA ASN A 24 -8.19 1.26 8.69
C ASN A 24 -8.16 -0.27 8.47
N LEU A 25 -8.03 -0.70 7.22
CA LEU A 25 -7.93 -2.13 6.90
C LEU A 25 -6.68 -2.77 7.50
N ALA A 26 -5.52 -2.12 7.37
CA ALA A 26 -4.26 -2.59 7.94
C ALA A 26 -4.32 -2.73 9.47
N THR A 27 -5.06 -1.86 10.15
CA THR A 27 -5.27 -1.93 11.59
C THR A 27 -6.02 -3.20 11.97
N GLU A 28 -7.09 -3.55 11.24
CA GLU A 28 -7.83 -4.79 11.47
C GLU A 28 -7.00 -6.04 11.14
N LEU A 29 -6.17 -5.98 10.11
CA LEU A 29 -5.26 -7.08 9.75
C LEU A 29 -4.19 -7.29 10.84
N LYS A 30 -3.60 -6.23 11.38
CA LYS A 30 -2.62 -6.34 12.49
C LYS A 30 -3.24 -6.96 13.75
N LYS A 31 -4.52 -6.70 14.05
CA LYS A 31 -5.23 -7.37 15.17
C LYS A 31 -5.31 -8.89 14.99
N GLN A 32 -5.33 -9.35 13.76
CA GLN A 32 -5.31 -10.77 13.39
C GLN A 32 -3.88 -11.30 13.20
N ALA A 33 -2.88 -10.57 13.71
CA ALA A 33 -1.46 -10.90 13.59
C ALA A 33 -0.99 -11.05 12.14
N TRP A 34 -1.47 -10.20 11.21
CA TRP A 34 -0.88 -10.11 9.88
C TRP A 34 0.29 -9.13 9.87
N GLY A 35 1.35 -9.48 9.13
CA GLY A 35 2.42 -8.56 8.77
C GLY A 35 1.94 -7.62 7.67
N VAL A 36 1.94 -6.30 7.91
CA VAL A 36 1.48 -5.31 6.93
C VAL A 36 2.64 -4.41 6.52
N THR A 37 2.90 -4.34 5.21
CA THR A 37 3.87 -3.40 4.64
C THR A 37 3.20 -2.49 3.61
N PHE A 38 3.32 -1.18 3.83
CA PHE A 38 2.83 -0.18 2.88
C PHE A 38 3.88 0.15 1.82
N TYR A 39 3.45 0.31 0.58
CA TYR A 39 4.24 0.82 -0.52
C TYR A 39 3.61 2.15 -0.95
N ILE A 40 4.28 3.26 -0.60
CA ILE A 40 3.77 4.62 -0.80
C ILE A 40 4.73 5.48 -1.62
N PRO A 41 4.24 6.49 -2.34
CA PRO A 41 5.12 7.46 -2.99
C PRO A 41 5.92 8.27 -1.96
N ASN A 42 7.00 8.91 -2.42
CA ASN A 42 7.76 9.86 -1.61
C ASN A 42 6.93 11.15 -1.39
N PHE A 43 5.98 11.08 -0.44
CA PHE A 43 5.08 12.16 -0.11
C PHE A 43 4.99 12.31 1.40
N GLN A 44 5.55 13.41 1.93
CA GLN A 44 5.73 13.61 3.37
C GLN A 44 4.46 13.41 4.20
N PRO A 45 3.27 13.91 3.79
CA PRO A 45 2.05 13.67 4.56
C PRO A 45 1.70 12.19 4.73
N ALA A 46 2.00 11.33 3.76
CA ALA A 46 1.78 9.88 3.87
C ALA A 46 2.80 9.21 4.79
N ILE A 47 4.07 9.64 4.69
CA ILE A 47 5.16 9.17 5.54
C ILE A 47 4.86 9.47 7.02
N ASP A 48 4.47 10.71 7.33
CA ASP A 48 4.15 11.13 8.69
C ASP A 48 2.96 10.36 9.26
N LEU A 49 1.95 10.14 8.42
CA LEU A 49 0.73 9.43 8.81
C LEU A 49 0.98 7.94 9.12
N LEU A 50 1.86 7.27 8.37
CA LEU A 50 2.22 5.87 8.59
C LEU A 50 3.28 5.67 9.68
N SER A 51 4.10 6.68 9.93
CA SER A 51 5.12 6.62 10.98
C SER A 51 4.50 6.67 12.38
N LYS A 52 3.46 7.50 12.59
CA LYS A 52 2.82 7.66 13.92
C LYS A 52 2.31 6.35 14.54
N PRO A 53 1.62 5.45 13.81
CA PRO A 53 1.16 4.17 14.34
C PRO A 53 2.23 3.08 14.28
N GLY A 54 3.45 3.39 13.80
CA GLY A 54 4.51 2.42 13.59
C GLY A 54 4.19 1.39 12.51
N PHE A 55 3.58 1.81 11.40
CA PHE A 55 3.45 0.93 10.23
C PHE A 55 4.79 0.82 9.51
N THR A 56 5.11 -0.39 9.03
CA THR A 56 6.22 -0.59 8.12
C THR A 56 5.83 -0.06 6.74
N PHE A 57 6.71 0.74 6.13
CA PHE A 57 6.49 1.23 4.77
C PHE A 57 7.78 1.31 3.97
N VAL A 58 7.63 1.24 2.65
CA VAL A 58 8.68 1.38 1.65
C VAL A 58 8.28 2.51 0.71
N ILE A 59 9.22 3.44 0.49
CA ILE A 59 9.04 4.51 -0.49
C ILE A 59 9.26 3.94 -1.88
N VAL A 60 8.28 4.11 -2.75
CA VAL A 60 8.32 3.65 -4.15
C VAL A 60 8.12 4.81 -5.11
N ASN A 61 8.70 4.69 -6.30
CA ASN A 61 8.38 5.62 -7.37
C ASN A 61 6.99 5.27 -7.94
N PRO A 62 6.05 6.22 -8.04
CA PRO A 62 4.69 5.96 -8.54
C PRO A 62 4.65 5.41 -9.98
N ARG A 63 5.74 5.51 -10.75
CA ARG A 63 5.87 4.97 -12.10
C ARG A 63 6.60 3.63 -12.19
N SER A 64 7.09 3.09 -11.08
CA SER A 64 7.75 1.79 -11.10
C SER A 64 6.74 0.68 -11.40
N PRO A 65 7.01 -0.23 -12.35
CA PRO A 65 6.17 -1.40 -12.58
C PRO A 65 6.12 -2.26 -11.30
N LYS A 66 4.90 -2.64 -10.91
CA LYS A 66 4.55 -3.63 -9.86
C LYS A 66 4.33 -5.00 -10.54
N PRO A 67 3.90 -6.09 -9.89
CA PRO A 67 3.95 -6.57 -8.50
C PRO A 67 4.73 -7.90 -8.37
N GLU A 68 5.32 -8.43 -9.46
CA GLU A 68 5.85 -9.81 -9.55
C GLU A 68 6.89 -10.16 -8.48
N TYR A 69 7.68 -9.18 -8.04
CA TYR A 69 8.62 -9.39 -6.95
C TYR A 69 7.91 -9.57 -5.60
N LEU A 70 6.80 -8.84 -5.38
CA LEU A 70 6.05 -8.87 -4.12
C LEU A 70 5.33 -10.20 -3.91
N GLU A 71 4.86 -10.85 -4.99
CA GLU A 71 4.17 -12.16 -4.90
C GLU A 71 5.04 -13.25 -4.27
N LYS A 72 6.37 -13.08 -4.26
CA LYS A 72 7.30 -14.02 -3.62
C LYS A 72 7.40 -13.84 -2.10
N PHE A 73 6.96 -12.71 -1.56
CA PHE A 73 7.15 -12.36 -0.14
C PHE A 73 5.84 -12.14 0.63
N PHE A 74 4.72 -12.01 -0.08
CA PHE A 74 3.42 -11.69 0.50
C PHE A 74 2.37 -12.70 0.06
N ASP A 75 1.48 -13.09 0.98
CA ASP A 75 0.38 -14.02 0.71
C ASP A 75 -0.68 -13.39 -0.19
N PHE A 76 -0.87 -12.07 -0.09
CA PHE A 76 -1.63 -11.30 -1.07
C PHE A 76 -1.20 -9.83 -1.12
N ILE A 77 -1.59 -9.16 -2.20
CA ILE A 77 -1.25 -7.77 -2.48
C ILE A 77 -2.54 -6.98 -2.67
N ILE A 78 -2.68 -5.88 -1.93
CA ILE A 78 -3.76 -4.91 -2.13
C ILE A 78 -3.23 -3.76 -3.00
N LEU A 79 -3.85 -3.55 -4.15
CA LEU A 79 -3.58 -2.41 -5.01
C LEU A 79 -4.73 -1.40 -4.90
N ASP A 80 -4.56 -0.37 -4.06
CA ASP A 80 -5.52 0.73 -3.96
C ASP A 80 -5.01 1.94 -4.75
N VAL A 81 -5.27 1.92 -6.06
CA VAL A 81 -4.79 2.91 -7.02
C VAL A 81 -5.89 3.36 -7.97
N GLN A 82 -5.81 4.62 -8.41
CA GLN A 82 -6.66 5.15 -9.47
C GLN A 82 -6.19 4.70 -10.85
N ASN A 83 -7.13 4.68 -11.81
CA ASN A 83 -6.90 4.41 -13.23
C ASN A 83 -6.25 3.05 -13.49
N THR A 84 -6.70 2.03 -12.75
CA THR A 84 -6.37 0.62 -12.99
C THR A 84 -6.73 0.28 -14.42
N THR A 85 -5.73 -0.12 -15.22
CA THR A 85 -5.95 -0.49 -16.62
C THR A 85 -6.72 -1.80 -16.71
N GLU A 86 -7.49 -1.99 -17.78
CA GLU A 86 -8.20 -3.26 -18.03
C GLU A 86 -7.26 -4.47 -18.00
N SER A 87 -6.04 -4.30 -18.51
CA SER A 87 -5.00 -5.35 -18.48
C SER A 87 -4.65 -5.86 -17.08
N LEU A 88 -4.88 -5.05 -16.04
CA LEU A 88 -4.64 -5.43 -14.64
C LEU A 88 -5.89 -6.03 -13.98
N VAL A 89 -7.08 -5.86 -14.57
CA VAL A 89 -8.36 -6.39 -14.06
C VAL A 89 -8.72 -7.72 -14.73
N CYS A 90 -8.41 -7.85 -16.02
CA CYS A 90 -8.77 -9.00 -16.86
C CYS A 90 -7.60 -9.98 -17.08
N SER A 91 -6.55 -9.90 -16.26
CA SER A 91 -5.37 -10.79 -16.29
C SER A 91 -5.69 -12.21 -15.85
#